data_AF-A0A523HCS1-F1
#
_entry.id   AF-A0A523HCS1-F1
#
_cell.length_a   1.000
_cell.length_b   1.000
_cell.length_c   1.000
_cell.angle_alpha   90.00
_cell.angle_beta   90.00
_cell.angle_gamma   90.00
#
_symmetry.space_group_name_H-M   'P 1'
#
loop_
_entity.id
_entity.type
_entity.pdbx_description
1 polymer ?
#
loop_
_entity_poly.entity_id
_entity_poly.type
_entity_poly.pdbx_seq_one_letter_code
_entity_poly.pdbx_strand_id
1 'polypeptide(L)'
;MASNNDVGITTYADPTTIRKSGNKVKIWSLDDFKTVQKVGGHMSTKIQDEYNYKKKQSRGLYVSFHSENMSGGRVVYTIDYPNKWQTVPHGVMEKTLWELAYGK
;
A
#
# COMPACT_ATOMS: atom_id res chain seq x y z
N MET A 1 8.92 7.43 0.77
CA MET A 1 9.34 7.35 2.19
C MET A 1 9.30 5.90 2.62
N ALA A 2 10.23 5.46 3.48
CA ALA A 2 10.30 4.10 3.99
C ALA A 2 9.93 4.07 5.49
N SER A 3 9.15 3.09 5.92
CA SER A 3 8.86 2.83 7.34
C SER A 3 9.03 1.35 7.67
N ASN A 4 9.64 1.04 8.81
CA ASN A 4 9.95 -0.33 9.23
C ASN A 4 9.25 -0.66 10.56
N ASN A 5 8.64 -1.84 10.65
CA ASN A 5 8.01 -2.33 11.88
C ASN A 5 8.81 -3.54 12.44
N ASP A 6 8.69 -3.84 13.74
CA ASP A 6 9.38 -4.96 14.42
C ASP A 6 9.10 -6.35 13.80
N VAL A 7 8.12 -6.43 12.89
CA VAL A 7 7.70 -7.62 12.15
C VAL A 7 8.55 -7.87 10.89
N GLY A 8 9.51 -7.00 10.55
CA GLY A 8 10.43 -7.19 9.43
C GLY A 8 9.86 -6.83 8.06
N ILE A 9 9.05 -5.77 8.01
CA ILE A 9 8.45 -5.22 6.78
C ILE A 9 8.91 -3.78 6.64
N THR A 10 9.44 -3.42 5.48
CA THR A 10 9.69 -2.03 5.09
C THR A 10 8.68 -1.58 4.03
N THR A 11 7.86 -0.59 4.36
CA THR A 11 6.86 -0.03 3.44
C THR A 11 7.40 1.21 2.75
N TYR A 12 7.36 1.23 1.42
CA TYR A 12 7.73 2.35 0.57
C TYR A 12 6.49 2.98 -0.05
N ALA A 13 6.34 4.28 0.09
CA ALA A 13 5.37 5.08 -0.66
C ALA A 13 6.06 5.81 -1.80
N ASP A 14 5.48 5.80 -3.00
CA ASP A 14 5.94 6.59 -4.15
C ASP A 14 5.05 7.84 -4.35
N PRO A 15 5.49 9.03 -3.91
CA PRO A 15 4.71 10.27 -4.05
C PRO A 15 4.48 10.68 -5.51
N THR A 16 5.31 10.22 -6.46
CA THR A 16 5.16 10.54 -7.89
C THR A 16 3.93 9.88 -8.49
N THR A 17 3.41 8.86 -7.82
CA THR A 17 2.21 8.13 -8.21
C THR A 17 0.91 8.71 -7.65
N ILE A 18 1.01 9.77 -6.84
CA ILE A 18 -0.16 10.42 -6.23
C ILE A 18 -1.04 11.01 -7.33
N ARG A 19 -2.31 10.57 -7.38
CA ARG A 19 -3.33 11.11 -8.27
C ARG A 19 -4.51 11.61 -7.45
N LYS A 20 -4.77 12.91 -7.51
CA LYS A 20 -5.86 13.58 -6.78
C LYS A 20 -7.08 13.75 -7.70
N SER A 21 -8.28 13.48 -7.17
CA SER A 21 -9.56 13.70 -7.86
C SER A 21 -10.63 14.10 -6.86
N GLY A 22 -10.91 15.40 -6.78
CA GLY A 22 -11.78 15.97 -5.75
C GLY A 22 -11.26 15.62 -4.35
N ASN A 23 -12.10 14.97 -3.54
CA ASN A 23 -11.77 14.58 -2.17
C ASN A 23 -11.05 13.24 -2.04
N LYS A 24 -10.61 12.66 -3.16
CA LYS A 24 -9.99 11.35 -3.20
C LYS A 24 -8.55 11.44 -3.70
N VAL A 25 -7.70 10.56 -3.18
CA VAL A 25 -6.32 10.41 -3.61
C VAL A 25 -6.02 8.93 -3.83
N LYS A 26 -5.41 8.61 -4.98
CA LYS A 26 -4.82 7.31 -5.25
C LYS A 26 -3.31 7.38 -5.09
N ILE A 27 -2.71 6.36 -4.53
CA ILE A 27 -1.25 6.24 -4.37
C ILE A 27 -0.84 4.78 -4.50
N TRP A 28 0.39 4.56 -4.99
CA TRP A 28 1.04 3.26 -4.94
C TRP A 28 2.02 3.19 -3.77
N SER A 29 1.98 2.05 -3.08
CA SER A 29 2.94 1.66 -2.07
C SER A 29 3.51 0.28 -2.37
N LEU A 30 4.60 -0.06 -1.67
CA LEU A 30 5.30 -1.32 -1.76
C LEU A 30 5.65 -1.80 -0.36
N ASP A 31 5.22 -2.99 0.03
CA ASP A 31 5.72 -3.63 1.24
C ASP A 31 6.82 -4.60 0.87
N ASP A 32 7.99 -4.43 1.49
CA ASP A 32 9.17 -5.25 1.28
C ASP A 32 9.46 -6.08 2.52
N PHE A 33 9.43 -7.40 2.38
CA PHE A 33 9.56 -8.32 3.50
C PHE A 33 11.00 -8.78 3.64
N LYS A 34 11.51 -8.78 4.88
CA LYS A 34 12.82 -9.33 5.21
C LYS A 34 12.89 -10.85 5.00
N THR A 35 11.75 -11.53 5.10
CA THR A 35 11.65 -12.98 4.93
C THR A 35 10.51 -13.33 3.98
N VAL A 36 10.68 -14.45 3.27
CA VAL A 36 9.64 -15.00 2.38
C VAL A 36 8.37 -15.25 3.19
N GLN A 37 7.26 -14.70 2.70
CA GLN A 37 5.95 -14.91 3.29
C GLN A 37 5.47 -16.33 3.00
N LYS A 38 5.21 -17.11 4.06
CA LYS A 38 4.78 -18.52 3.96
C LYS A 38 3.52 -18.67 3.13
N VAL A 39 2.59 -17.72 3.26
CA VAL A 39 1.39 -17.66 2.44
C VAL A 39 1.72 -16.96 1.11
N GLY A 40 1.66 -17.70 0.01
CA GLY A 40 1.89 -17.18 -1.34
C GLY A 40 3.35 -17.11 -1.80
N GLY A 41 4.33 -17.35 -0.93
CA GLY A 41 5.75 -17.45 -1.32
C GLY A 41 6.30 -16.16 -1.95
N HIS A 42 5.92 -15.01 -1.40
CA HIS A 42 6.30 -13.69 -1.91
C HIS A 42 7.26 -12.98 -0.95
N MET A 43 8.07 -12.06 -1.49
CA MET A 43 9.03 -11.23 -0.74
C MET A 43 8.71 -9.74 -0.83
N SER A 44 7.80 -9.35 -1.72
CA SER A 44 7.24 -8.00 -1.71
C SER A 44 5.82 -7.97 -2.25
N THR A 45 5.08 -6.93 -1.89
CA THR A 45 3.78 -6.60 -2.46
C THR A 45 3.79 -5.18 -3.01
N LYS A 46 3.09 -4.97 -4.13
CA LYS A 46 2.81 -3.65 -4.66
C LYS A 46 1.31 -3.39 -4.54
N ILE A 47 0.94 -2.31 -3.87
CA ILE A 47 -0.43 -2.02 -3.45
C ILE A 47 -0.85 -0.68 -4.05
N GLN A 48 -2.07 -0.61 -4.57
CA GLN A 48 -2.71 0.64 -4.95
C GLN A 48 -3.89 0.90 -4.02
N ASP A 49 -3.83 2.00 -3.29
CA ASP A 49 -4.90 2.42 -2.40
C ASP A 49 -5.59 3.69 -2.90
N GLU A 50 -6.86 3.84 -2.54
CA GLU A 50 -7.61 5.08 -2.67
C GLU A 50 -8.11 5.56 -1.30
N TYR A 51 -7.82 6.81 -0.98
CA TYR A 51 -8.23 7.48 0.25
C TYR A 51 -9.27 8.54 -0.06
N ASN A 52 -10.26 8.73 0.82
CA ASN A 52 -11.23 9.82 0.76
C ASN A 52 -11.16 10.68 2.02
N TYR A 53 -10.59 11.89 1.91
CA TYR A 53 -10.36 12.73 3.10
C TYR A 53 -11.64 13.10 3.83
N LYS A 54 -12.68 13.46 3.07
CA LYS A 54 -13.93 13.98 3.63
C LYS A 54 -14.66 12.92 4.44
N LYS A 55 -14.54 11.65 4.03
CA LYS A 55 -15.19 10.52 4.69
C LYS A 55 -14.30 9.74 5.64
N LYS A 56 -12.99 10.04 5.71
CA LYS A 56 -12.01 9.30 6.54
C LYS A 56 -12.02 7.80 6.24
N GLN A 57 -12.01 7.46 4.96
CA GLN A 57 -12.10 6.08 4.48
C GLN A 57 -11.00 5.77 3.47
N SER A 58 -10.55 4.52 3.45
CA SER A 58 -9.63 3.94 2.47
C SER A 58 -10.26 2.74 1.78
N ARG A 59 -9.72 2.37 0.62
CA ARG A 59 -9.92 1.06 0.01
C ARG A 59 -8.69 0.65 -0.79
N GLY A 60 -8.35 -0.62 -0.74
CA GLY A 60 -7.44 -1.23 -1.70
C GLY A 60 -8.13 -1.33 -3.07
N LEU A 61 -7.41 -0.95 -4.11
CA LEU A 61 -7.83 -1.09 -5.51
C LEU A 61 -7.17 -2.29 -6.18
N TYR A 62 -5.89 -2.50 -5.88
CA TYR A 62 -5.08 -3.54 -6.50
C TYR A 62 -3.94 -3.96 -5.59
N VAL A 63 -3.61 -5.26 -5.61
CA VAL A 63 -2.40 -5.80 -4.99
C VAL A 63 -1.74 -6.79 -5.94
N SER A 64 -0.42 -6.70 -6.10
CA SER A 64 0.40 -7.74 -6.74
C SER A 64 1.44 -8.26 -5.77
N PHE A 65 1.63 -9.57 -5.77
CA PHE A 65 2.57 -10.29 -4.92
C PHE A 65 3.74 -10.76 -5.78
N HIS A 66 4.95 -10.50 -5.31
CA HIS A 66 6.18 -10.68 -6.10
C HIS A 66 7.13 -11.64 -5.41
N SER A 67 7.76 -12.53 -6.19
CA SER A 67 8.65 -13.56 -5.65
C SER A 67 9.94 -13.00 -5.05
N GLU A 68 10.33 -11.78 -5.41
CA GLU A 68 11.53 -11.11 -4.92
C GLU A 68 11.20 -9.78 -4.24
N ASN A 69 12.19 -9.20 -3.58
CA ASN A 69 12.10 -7.90 -2.94
C ASN A 69 11.84 -6.79 -3.97
N MET A 70 11.34 -5.64 -3.49
CA MET A 70 11.18 -4.42 -4.30
C MET A 70 10.35 -4.58 -5.59
N SER A 71 9.31 -5.41 -5.55
CA SER A 71 8.46 -5.77 -6.71
C SER A 71 9.26 -6.40 -7.87
N GLY A 72 10.35 -7.08 -7.54
CA GLY A 72 11.18 -7.84 -8.49
C GLY A 72 10.67 -9.26 -8.74
N GLY A 73 11.37 -9.98 -9.59
CA GLY A 73 11.03 -11.36 -9.94
C GLY A 73 9.68 -11.48 -10.65
N ARG A 74 9.02 -12.64 -10.47
CA ARG A 74 7.71 -12.91 -11.08
C ARG A 74 6.58 -12.53 -10.14
N VAL A 75 5.46 -12.12 -10.74
CA VAL A 75 4.19 -12.00 -10.02
C VAL A 75 3.68 -13.41 -9.70
N VAL A 76 3.50 -13.70 -8.41
CA VAL A 76 2.99 -15.00 -7.94
C VAL A 76 1.48 -14.98 -7.73
N TYR A 77 0.90 -13.80 -7.49
CA TYR A 77 -0.53 -13.62 -7.32
C TYR A 77 -0.93 -12.15 -7.52
N THR A 78 -2.19 -11.92 -7.88
CA THR A 78 -2.78 -10.57 -7.99
C THR A 78 -4.18 -10.55 -7.42
N ILE A 79 -4.55 -9.42 -6.81
CA ILE A 79 -5.91 -9.11 -6.38
C ILE A 79 -6.33 -7.86 -7.14
N ASP A 80 -7.30 -8.02 -8.02
CA ASP A 80 -8.02 -6.96 -8.72
C ASP A 80 -9.47 -7.01 -8.22
N TYR A 81 -9.74 -6.29 -7.14
CA TYR A 81 -11.09 -5.90 -6.81
C TYR A 81 -11.03 -4.69 -5.89
N PRO A 82 -11.74 -3.59 -6.21
CA PRO A 82 -11.84 -2.49 -5.29
C PRO A 82 -12.58 -2.96 -4.04
N ASN A 83 -11.84 -3.13 -2.95
CA ASN A 83 -12.39 -3.49 -1.66
C ASN A 83 -13.49 -2.49 -1.28
N LYS A 84 -14.43 -2.95 -0.44
CA LYS A 84 -15.41 -2.04 0.16
C LYS A 84 -14.65 -0.93 0.88
N TRP A 85 -15.18 0.30 0.86
CA TRP A 85 -14.64 1.38 1.66
C TRP A 85 -14.60 0.97 3.13
N GLN A 86 -13.43 1.08 3.74
CA GLN A 86 -13.22 0.84 5.16
C GLN A 86 -12.88 2.16 5.84
N THR A 87 -13.35 2.34 7.06
CA THR A 87 -12.91 3.46 7.91
C THR A 87 -11.43 3.27 8.15
N VAL A 88 -10.60 4.27 7.86
CA VAL A 88 -9.15 4.19 8.07
C VAL A 88 -8.90 3.96 9.56
N PRO A 89 -8.43 2.77 9.99
CA PRO A 89 -7.91 2.62 11.33
C PRO A 89 -6.76 3.60 11.50
N HIS A 90 -6.62 4.20 12.69
CA HIS A 90 -5.47 5.06 13.02
C HIS A 90 -4.16 4.24 13.18
N GLY A 91 -3.89 3.30 12.28
CA GLY A 91 -2.60 2.63 12.16
C GLY A 91 -1.56 3.62 11.64
N VAL A 92 -0.34 3.54 12.17
CA VAL A 92 0.75 4.49 11.84
C VAL A 92 1.04 4.52 10.34
N MET A 93 0.98 3.36 9.65
CA MET A 93 1.29 3.27 8.21
C MET A 93 0.23 3.93 7.33
N GLU A 94 -1.06 3.67 7.59
CA GLU A 94 -2.15 4.34 6.90
C GLU A 94 -2.17 5.84 7.20
N LYS A 95 -1.82 6.25 8.43
CA LYS A 95 -1.69 7.66 8.80
C LYS A 95 -0.55 8.36 8.04
N THR A 96 0.62 7.74 7.89
CA THR A 96 1.74 8.32 7.13
C THR A 96 1.42 8.42 5.63
N LEU A 97 0.80 7.38 5.06
CA LEU A 97 0.33 7.40 3.66
C LEU A 97 -0.75 8.46 3.45
N TRP A 98 -1.66 8.60 4.42
CA TRP A 98 -2.68 9.64 4.43
C TRP A 98 -2.09 11.05 4.45
N GLU A 99 -1.13 11.32 5.34
CA GLU A 99 -0.45 12.62 5.42
C GLU A 99 0.32 12.92 4.12
N LEU A 100 0.98 11.92 3.53
CA LEU A 100 1.67 12.05 2.23
C LEU A 100 0.71 12.34 1.08
N ALA A 101 -0.43 11.65 1.04
CA ALA A 101 -1.43 11.79 -0.02
C ALA A 101 -2.01 13.21 -0.07
N TYR A 102 -2.29 13.79 1.09
CA TYR A 102 -2.95 15.10 1.15
C TYR A 102 -1.98 16.27 1.22
N GLY A 103 -0.73 16.05 1.68
CA GLY A 103 0.16 17.14 2.09
C GLY A 103 -0.39 17.75 3.39
N LYS A 104 0.49 18.24 4.25
CA LYS A 104 0.08 18.98 5.45
C LYS A 104 -0.85 20.13 5.12
#